data_AF-A0AAW4X103-F1
#
_entry.id   AF-A0AAW4X103-F1
#
_cell.length_a   1.000
_cell.length_b   1.000
_cell.length_c   1.000
_cell.angle_alpha   90.00
_cell.angle_beta   90.00
_cell.angle_gamma   90.00
#
_symmetry.space_group_name_H-M   'P 1'
#
loop_
_entity.id
_entity.type
_entity.pdbx_description
1 polymer ?
#
loop_
_entity_poly.entity_id
_entity_poly.type
_entity_poly.pdbx_seq_one_letter_code
_entity_poly.pdbx_strand_id
1 'polypeptide(L)'
;MKVYLIGAGAGDPELLTIKGKKAVENSQVIIYAGSLVNPELLNYNSEADIYNSASLSLEEVISIIKKAAAENKNVARIHTGDPSIYGAIKEQIDLLEKNNIDYQVIPGVSSFLAAAAALSAEFTLPEVSQTVILSRQAGRTPVPEKEKLSRLAEHQASMAVFLSVQMIEDVVAELLEGYTPNTPAVVVAKASWPDELIIRGTLADIAHKVKSAGIKKTALIMVGDFLDPEYAKSKLYDKNYAHEYRTAEAEKKAVLVVSFGTSYHETRKKTIKACEERIAEQFPEYDLKRAFTSKMIIRKLKKRDGIIVDSPELALKKLYEEGYQEVVVQPLHIINGSEFHDLVRTLKTFKNNFRKLKWGNALLSKTGDYFDVVEILKAEVKNDQQDQAVVLMGHGSSHAANSDYAALDYVLKERGMENYYVGAVEGYPEIKVVIEQLKKKNYKKIKLAPLMLVAGDHAQNDMAGEDEDSWKNILENEGYEVEIQLKGLGEYEGVQAKYAEKVNSLLVE
;
A
#
# COMPACT_ATOMS: atom_id res chain seq x y z
N MET A 1 -44.80 -28.13 26.27
CA MET A 1 -44.54 -28.07 24.80
C MET A 1 -43.80 -26.79 24.43
N LYS A 2 -43.26 -26.68 23.21
CA LYS A 2 -42.66 -25.44 22.68
C LYS A 2 -42.95 -25.21 21.18
N VAL A 3 -43.21 -23.96 20.80
CA VAL A 3 -43.37 -23.53 19.40
C VAL A 3 -42.02 -23.07 18.87
N TYR A 4 -41.50 -23.73 17.85
CA TYR A 4 -40.25 -23.38 17.20
C TYR A 4 -40.56 -22.56 15.93
N LEU A 5 -40.15 -21.30 15.91
CA LEU A 5 -40.19 -20.44 14.72
C LEU A 5 -38.86 -20.63 13.98
N ILE A 6 -38.86 -21.42 12.91
CA ILE A 6 -37.65 -21.97 12.28
C ILE A 6 -37.41 -21.32 10.93
N GLY A 7 -36.19 -20.83 10.69
CA GLY A 7 -35.72 -20.49 9.36
C GLY A 7 -35.32 -21.73 8.55
N ALA A 8 -36.00 -21.94 7.43
CA ALA A 8 -35.81 -23.07 6.52
C ALA A 8 -34.53 -22.97 5.68
N GLY A 9 -33.90 -21.80 5.62
CA GLY A 9 -32.82 -21.56 4.68
C GLY A 9 -33.34 -21.15 3.29
N ALA A 10 -32.43 -21.09 2.32
CA ALA A 10 -32.68 -20.52 0.99
C ALA A 10 -33.27 -21.50 -0.05
N GLY A 11 -33.56 -22.74 0.29
CA GLY A 11 -34.12 -23.72 -0.64
C GLY A 11 -33.50 -25.10 -0.53
N ASP A 12 -32.17 -25.13 -0.55
CA ASP A 12 -31.40 -26.35 -0.30
C ASP A 12 -31.69 -26.87 1.12
N PRO A 13 -32.19 -28.12 1.26
CA PRO A 13 -32.43 -28.75 2.55
C PRO A 13 -31.21 -28.81 3.48
N GLU A 14 -29.99 -28.82 2.93
CA GLU A 14 -28.75 -28.84 3.70
C GLU A 14 -28.41 -27.49 4.35
N LEU A 15 -29.02 -26.40 3.87
CA LEU A 15 -28.90 -25.08 4.49
C LEU A 15 -29.82 -24.90 5.70
N LEU A 16 -30.63 -25.90 6.06
CA LEU A 16 -31.34 -25.91 7.33
C LEU A 16 -30.32 -26.04 8.47
N THR A 17 -30.38 -25.14 9.45
CA THR A 17 -29.47 -25.21 10.59
C THR A 17 -29.68 -26.52 11.36
N ILE A 18 -28.61 -27.08 11.95
CA ILE A 18 -28.69 -28.30 12.76
C ILE A 18 -29.74 -28.17 13.87
N LYS A 19 -29.89 -26.97 14.44
CA LYS A 19 -30.90 -26.67 15.46
C LYS A 19 -32.32 -26.69 14.87
N GLY A 20 -32.50 -26.15 13.66
CA GLY A 20 -33.77 -26.19 12.93
C GLY A 20 -34.21 -27.61 12.62
N LYS A 21 -33.31 -28.44 12.08
CA LYS A 21 -33.56 -29.86 11.80
C LYS A 21 -34.05 -30.61 13.03
N LYS A 22 -33.31 -30.50 14.15
CA LYS A 22 -33.70 -31.11 15.42
C LYS A 22 -35.07 -30.63 15.90
N ALA A 23 -35.42 -29.37 15.71
CA ALA A 23 -36.73 -28.86 16.09
C ALA A 23 -37.87 -29.46 15.24
N VAL A 24 -37.65 -29.66 13.94
CA VAL A 24 -38.61 -30.35 13.05
C VAL A 24 -38.78 -31.81 13.47
N GLU A 25 -37.67 -32.54 13.66
CA GLU A 25 -37.67 -33.95 14.09
C GLU A 25 -38.45 -34.17 15.40
N ASN A 26 -38.41 -33.19 16.33
CA ASN A 26 -39.04 -33.30 17.65
C ASN A 26 -40.44 -32.66 17.75
N SER A 27 -41.01 -32.19 16.64
CA SER A 27 -42.33 -31.52 16.61
C SER A 27 -43.41 -32.43 16.05
N GLN A 28 -44.51 -32.59 16.79
CA GLN A 28 -45.66 -33.42 16.37
C GLN A 28 -46.60 -32.67 15.42
N VAL A 29 -46.46 -31.35 15.30
CA VAL A 29 -47.20 -30.51 14.35
C VAL A 29 -46.20 -29.68 13.56
N ILE A 30 -46.34 -29.66 12.24
CA ILE A 30 -45.52 -28.83 11.35
C ILE A 30 -46.44 -27.85 10.61
N ILE A 31 -46.15 -26.56 10.70
CA ILE A 31 -46.84 -25.52 9.94
C ILE A 31 -45.81 -24.81 9.05
N TYR A 32 -45.86 -25.00 7.74
CA TYR A 32 -44.84 -24.46 6.83
C TYR A 32 -45.41 -23.42 5.87
N ALA A 33 -44.58 -22.46 5.47
CA ALA A 33 -44.91 -21.49 4.44
C ALA A 33 -44.81 -22.13 3.04
N GLY A 34 -45.92 -22.66 2.52
CA GLY A 34 -45.93 -23.47 1.29
C GLY A 34 -45.64 -22.77 -0.03
N SER A 35 -45.32 -21.46 -0.02
CA SER A 35 -44.90 -20.75 -1.22
C SER A 35 -43.42 -20.90 -1.56
N LEU A 36 -42.55 -21.14 -0.55
CA LEU A 36 -41.09 -21.02 -0.68
C LEU A 36 -40.28 -21.96 0.21
N VAL A 37 -40.92 -22.74 1.08
CA VAL A 37 -40.23 -23.76 1.89
C VAL A 37 -40.13 -25.06 1.08
N ASN A 38 -38.93 -25.65 1.01
CA ASN A 38 -38.72 -26.92 0.33
C ASN A 38 -39.47 -28.06 1.07
N PRO A 39 -40.40 -28.77 0.40
CA PRO A 39 -41.16 -29.85 1.02
C PRO A 39 -40.31 -31.00 1.56
N GLU A 40 -39.08 -31.19 1.08
CA GLU A 40 -38.17 -32.22 1.60
C GLU A 40 -37.87 -32.04 3.09
N LEU A 41 -37.93 -30.79 3.60
CA LEU A 41 -37.77 -30.51 5.03
C LEU A 41 -38.86 -31.16 5.90
N LEU A 42 -40.03 -31.43 5.32
CA LEU A 42 -41.15 -32.06 6.02
C LEU A 42 -40.88 -33.55 6.30
N ASN A 43 -39.98 -34.17 5.52
CA ASN A 43 -39.63 -35.59 5.66
C ASN A 43 -38.77 -35.86 6.90
N TYR A 44 -38.22 -34.82 7.56
CA TYR A 44 -37.51 -34.99 8.83
C TYR A 44 -38.42 -35.47 9.97
N ASN A 45 -39.74 -35.29 9.85
CA ASN A 45 -40.71 -35.97 10.70
C ASN A 45 -41.98 -36.32 9.92
N SER A 46 -42.00 -37.52 9.34
CA SER A 46 -43.13 -38.04 8.58
C SER A 46 -44.37 -38.38 9.42
N GLU A 47 -44.25 -38.43 10.74
CA GLU A 47 -45.36 -38.73 11.65
C GLU A 47 -46.10 -37.48 12.15
N ALA A 48 -45.61 -36.28 11.81
CA ALA A 48 -46.20 -35.02 12.26
C ALA A 48 -47.48 -34.65 11.47
N ASP A 49 -48.41 -33.96 12.14
CA ASP A 49 -49.55 -33.32 11.49
C ASP A 49 -49.06 -32.09 10.69
N ILE A 50 -49.12 -32.15 9.35
CA ILE A 50 -48.58 -31.12 8.45
C ILE A 50 -49.68 -30.15 7.98
N TYR A 51 -49.43 -28.84 8.13
CA TYR A 51 -50.30 -27.76 7.71
C TYR A 51 -49.56 -26.79 6.78
N ASN A 52 -50.13 -26.55 5.59
CA ASN A 52 -49.65 -25.52 4.67
C ASN A 52 -50.29 -24.17 5.00
N SER A 53 -49.48 -23.19 5.43
CA SER A 53 -50.01 -21.86 5.80
C SER A 53 -50.26 -20.93 4.62
N ALA A 54 -50.00 -21.33 3.38
CA ALA A 54 -50.21 -20.46 2.21
C ALA A 54 -51.69 -20.06 2.02
N SER A 55 -52.62 -20.86 2.55
CA SER A 55 -54.07 -20.63 2.51
C SER A 55 -54.67 -20.27 3.86
N LEU A 56 -53.86 -20.00 4.88
CA LEU A 56 -54.33 -19.76 6.26
C LEU A 56 -54.11 -18.31 6.68
N SER A 57 -55.06 -17.75 7.44
CA SER A 57 -54.89 -16.49 8.15
C SER A 57 -54.02 -16.66 9.41
N LEU A 58 -53.57 -15.54 9.97
CA LEU A 58 -52.84 -15.53 11.25
C LEU A 58 -53.66 -16.21 12.36
N GLU A 59 -54.96 -15.90 12.45
CA GLU A 59 -55.87 -16.48 13.45
C GLU A 59 -56.00 -17.99 13.27
N GLU A 60 -56.09 -18.48 12.03
CA GLU A 60 -56.16 -19.91 11.72
C GLU A 60 -54.85 -20.63 12.10
N VAL A 61 -53.68 -20.03 11.80
CA VAL A 61 -52.38 -20.55 12.23
C VAL A 61 -52.28 -20.63 13.75
N ILE A 62 -52.67 -19.57 14.45
CA ILE A 62 -52.67 -19.55 15.93
C ILE A 62 -53.69 -20.55 16.50
N SER A 63 -54.82 -20.77 15.84
CA SER A 63 -55.81 -21.78 16.24
C SER A 63 -55.21 -23.19 16.21
N ILE A 64 -54.46 -23.52 15.15
CA ILE A 64 -53.71 -24.79 15.05
C ILE A 64 -52.70 -24.91 16.20
N ILE A 65 -51.94 -23.85 16.46
CA ILE A 65 -50.94 -23.84 17.55
C ILE A 65 -51.61 -24.03 18.92
N LYS A 66 -52.75 -23.38 19.18
CA LYS A 66 -53.51 -23.53 20.42
C LYS A 66 -54.01 -24.96 20.62
N LYS A 67 -54.49 -25.60 19.55
CA LYS A 67 -54.91 -27.00 19.58
C LYS A 67 -53.72 -27.90 19.94
N ALA A 68 -52.58 -27.72 19.30
CA ALA A 68 -51.35 -28.46 19.62
C ALA A 68 -50.90 -28.23 21.08
N ALA A 69 -51.00 -27.00 21.58
CA ALA A 69 -50.68 -26.66 22.96
C ALA A 69 -51.61 -27.36 23.97
N ALA A 70 -52.90 -27.45 23.70
CA ALA A 70 -53.86 -28.19 24.54
C ALA A 70 -53.53 -29.70 24.59
N GLU A 71 -52.91 -30.24 23.54
CA GLU A 71 -52.45 -31.63 23.45
C GLU A 71 -50.99 -31.82 23.93
N ASN A 72 -50.35 -30.76 24.44
CA ASN A 72 -48.93 -30.73 24.84
C ASN A 72 -47.95 -31.18 23.74
N LYS A 73 -48.28 -30.92 22.47
CA LYS A 73 -47.49 -31.24 21.28
C LYS A 73 -46.56 -30.11 20.89
N ASN A 74 -45.30 -30.40 20.54
CA ASN A 74 -44.39 -29.41 19.98
C ASN A 74 -44.80 -29.01 18.56
N VAL A 75 -44.59 -27.72 18.22
CA VAL A 75 -44.94 -27.18 16.90
C VAL A 75 -43.69 -26.65 16.20
N ALA A 76 -43.43 -27.11 14.98
CA ALA A 76 -42.44 -26.54 14.08
C ALA A 76 -43.13 -25.59 13.09
N ARG A 77 -43.00 -24.29 13.32
CA ARG A 77 -43.46 -23.24 12.42
C ARG A 77 -42.30 -22.82 11.49
N ILE A 78 -42.33 -23.30 10.26
CA ILE A 78 -41.23 -23.19 9.31
C ILE A 78 -41.44 -22.00 8.36
N HIS A 79 -40.49 -21.07 8.36
CA HIS A 79 -40.43 -19.86 7.53
C HIS A 79 -39.32 -19.98 6.47
N THR A 80 -39.50 -19.38 5.30
CA THR A 80 -38.44 -19.32 4.26
C THR A 80 -37.31 -18.38 4.70
N GLY A 81 -36.06 -18.72 4.36
CA GLY A 81 -34.88 -17.92 4.72
C GLY A 81 -34.67 -17.86 6.23
N ASP A 82 -34.39 -16.65 6.74
CA ASP A 82 -34.35 -16.37 8.17
C ASP A 82 -35.66 -15.71 8.62
N PRO A 83 -36.28 -16.16 9.73
CA PRO A 83 -37.57 -15.64 10.18
C PRO A 83 -37.51 -14.17 10.65
N SER A 84 -36.34 -13.63 10.98
CA SER A 84 -36.16 -12.23 11.39
C SER A 84 -36.14 -11.25 10.21
N ILE A 85 -36.07 -11.74 8.97
CA ILE A 85 -35.99 -10.91 7.76
C ILE A 85 -37.26 -11.17 6.92
N TYR A 86 -38.19 -10.21 6.92
CA TYR A 86 -39.48 -10.29 6.23
C TYR A 86 -40.36 -11.51 6.59
N GLY A 87 -40.09 -12.16 7.74
CA GLY A 87 -40.79 -13.38 8.15
C GLY A 87 -42.11 -13.19 8.90
N ALA A 88 -42.47 -11.93 9.24
CA ALA A 88 -43.70 -11.59 9.99
C ALA A 88 -43.88 -12.40 11.30
N ILE A 89 -42.78 -12.71 12.00
CA ILE A 89 -42.86 -13.50 13.24
C ILE A 89 -43.35 -12.71 14.45
N LYS A 90 -43.26 -11.37 14.43
CA LYS A 90 -43.61 -10.54 15.60
C LYS A 90 -45.09 -10.64 15.96
N GLU A 91 -45.98 -10.56 14.98
CA GLU A 91 -47.43 -10.71 15.19
C GLU A 91 -47.81 -12.11 15.71
N GLN A 92 -47.07 -13.15 15.32
CA GLN A 92 -47.25 -14.49 15.86
C GLN A 92 -46.77 -14.55 17.32
N ILE A 93 -45.57 -14.02 17.61
CA ILE A 93 -45.01 -13.95 18.98
C ILE A 93 -45.97 -13.23 19.92
N ASP A 94 -46.52 -12.08 19.53
CA ASP A 94 -47.48 -11.31 20.35
C ASP A 94 -48.70 -12.16 20.73
N LEU A 95 -49.18 -12.97 19.80
CA LEU A 95 -50.30 -13.89 20.05
C LEU A 95 -49.86 -15.09 20.90
N LEU A 96 -48.66 -15.63 20.73
CA LEU A 96 -48.15 -16.72 21.58
C LEU A 96 -47.99 -16.25 23.04
N GLU A 97 -47.40 -15.07 23.25
CA GLU A 97 -47.23 -14.44 24.56
C GLU A 97 -48.58 -14.17 25.23
N LYS A 98 -49.53 -13.58 24.48
CA LYS A 98 -50.90 -13.33 24.98
C LYS A 98 -51.62 -14.60 25.44
N ASN A 99 -51.28 -15.76 24.87
CA ASN A 99 -51.86 -17.06 25.23
C ASN A 99 -50.96 -17.90 26.15
N ASN A 100 -49.87 -17.33 26.68
CA ASN A 100 -48.89 -18.03 27.54
C ASN A 100 -48.32 -19.30 26.90
N ILE A 101 -48.00 -19.25 25.61
CA ILE A 101 -47.41 -20.37 24.86
C ILE A 101 -45.91 -20.14 24.70
N ASP A 102 -45.10 -21.06 25.22
CA ASP A 102 -43.64 -21.02 25.10
C ASP A 102 -43.19 -21.12 23.64
N TYR A 103 -42.23 -20.28 23.25
CA TYR A 103 -41.69 -20.27 21.91
C TYR A 103 -40.16 -20.15 21.88
N GLN A 104 -39.58 -20.45 20.72
CA GLN A 104 -38.17 -20.23 20.43
C GLN A 104 -37.99 -19.88 18.96
N VAL A 105 -37.27 -18.79 18.69
CA VAL A 105 -36.82 -18.47 17.34
C VAL A 105 -35.51 -19.20 17.04
N ILE A 106 -35.45 -19.85 15.88
CA ILE A 106 -34.27 -20.54 15.36
C ILE A 106 -33.88 -19.87 14.03
N PRO A 107 -32.69 -19.26 13.96
CA PRO A 107 -32.25 -18.56 12.76
C PRO A 107 -32.02 -19.54 11.59
N GLY A 108 -32.12 -19.00 10.38
CA GLY A 108 -31.90 -19.70 9.11
C GLY A 108 -30.88 -18.98 8.23
N VAL A 109 -30.39 -19.68 7.21
CA VAL A 109 -29.51 -19.09 6.19
C VAL A 109 -30.38 -18.33 5.18
N SER A 110 -30.39 -17.00 5.25
CA SER A 110 -31.22 -16.19 4.34
C SER A 110 -30.72 -16.23 2.89
N SER A 111 -31.62 -15.97 1.93
CA SER A 111 -31.35 -16.12 0.50
C SER A 111 -30.26 -15.20 -0.03
N PHE A 112 -29.99 -14.05 0.60
CA PHE A 112 -28.87 -13.19 0.18
C PHE A 112 -27.50 -13.77 0.48
N LEU A 113 -27.37 -14.58 1.55
CA LEU A 113 -26.13 -15.30 1.85
C LEU A 113 -25.94 -16.47 0.89
N ALA A 114 -27.01 -17.21 0.60
CA ALA A 114 -26.97 -18.28 -0.40
C ALA A 114 -26.65 -17.73 -1.80
N ALA A 115 -27.24 -16.60 -2.17
CA ALA A 115 -26.95 -15.93 -3.44
C ALA A 115 -25.48 -15.46 -3.49
N ALA A 116 -24.94 -14.87 -2.43
CA ALA A 116 -23.53 -14.49 -2.38
C ALA A 116 -22.60 -15.71 -2.52
N ALA A 117 -22.93 -16.84 -1.89
CA ALA A 117 -22.19 -18.09 -2.05
C ALA A 117 -22.23 -18.59 -3.50
N ALA A 118 -23.41 -18.61 -4.13
CA ALA A 118 -23.56 -18.99 -5.54
C ALA A 118 -22.77 -18.08 -6.49
N LEU A 119 -22.62 -16.81 -6.14
CA LEU A 119 -21.84 -15.83 -6.90
C LEU A 119 -20.34 -15.85 -6.57
N SER A 120 -19.91 -16.60 -5.56
CA SER A 120 -18.56 -16.51 -4.97
C SER A 120 -18.16 -15.08 -4.62
N ALA A 121 -19.10 -14.32 -4.07
CA ALA A 121 -18.95 -12.91 -3.75
C ALA A 121 -19.03 -12.66 -2.24
N GLU A 122 -18.33 -11.64 -1.76
CA GLU A 122 -18.49 -11.12 -0.41
C GLU A 122 -19.11 -9.71 -0.47
N PHE A 123 -20.12 -9.44 0.36
CA PHE A 123 -20.80 -8.14 0.33
C PHE A 123 -19.91 -6.99 0.82
N THR A 124 -18.96 -7.27 1.71
CA THR A 124 -18.16 -6.25 2.41
C THR A 124 -16.69 -6.35 2.03
N LEU A 125 -16.34 -5.73 0.91
CA LEU A 125 -14.97 -5.66 0.39
C LEU A 125 -14.26 -4.39 0.91
N PRO A 126 -13.01 -4.47 1.39
CA PRO A 126 -12.21 -3.30 1.73
C PRO A 126 -12.16 -2.31 0.57
N GLU A 127 -12.28 -1.01 0.88
CA GLU A 127 -12.25 0.09 -0.09
C GLU A 127 -13.39 0.11 -1.13
N VAL A 128 -14.26 -0.90 -1.16
CA VAL A 128 -15.44 -0.98 -2.03
C VAL A 128 -16.73 -0.77 -1.25
N SER A 129 -17.01 -1.60 -0.25
CA SER A 129 -18.20 -1.45 0.59
C SER A 129 -18.00 -2.10 1.96
N GLN A 130 -18.43 -1.43 3.02
CA GLN A 130 -18.43 -1.97 4.39
C GLN A 130 -19.85 -2.00 4.98
N THR A 131 -20.84 -1.80 4.14
CA THR A 131 -22.24 -1.66 4.51
C THR A 131 -23.07 -2.56 3.60
N VAL A 132 -24.03 -3.29 4.19
CA VAL A 132 -24.98 -4.10 3.44
C VAL A 132 -26.39 -3.57 3.68
N ILE A 133 -27.09 -3.20 2.60
CA ILE A 133 -28.47 -2.74 2.65
C ILE A 133 -29.39 -3.89 2.21
N LEU A 134 -30.23 -4.36 3.13
CA LEU A 134 -31.31 -5.30 2.82
C LEU A 134 -32.62 -4.51 2.74
N SER A 135 -33.24 -4.48 1.57
CA SER A 135 -34.47 -3.71 1.36
C SER A 135 -35.42 -4.41 0.38
N ARG A 136 -36.54 -3.75 0.08
CA ARG A 136 -37.49 -4.14 -0.96
C ARG A 136 -38.11 -2.90 -1.59
N GLN A 137 -38.60 -3.04 -2.81
CA GLN A 137 -39.43 -2.05 -3.45
C GLN A 137 -40.79 -1.92 -2.75
N ALA A 138 -41.33 -0.71 -2.72
CA ALA A 138 -42.70 -0.47 -2.30
C ALA A 138 -43.66 -1.21 -3.25
N GLY A 139 -44.51 -2.06 -2.70
CA GLY A 139 -45.57 -2.74 -3.45
C GLY A 139 -46.94 -2.36 -2.89
N ARG A 140 -47.79 -3.36 -2.65
CA ARG A 140 -49.06 -3.16 -1.93
C ARG A 140 -48.86 -2.66 -0.50
N THR A 141 -47.74 -3.04 0.12
CA THR A 141 -47.32 -2.54 1.43
C THR A 141 -46.27 -1.46 1.22
N PRO A 142 -46.49 -0.23 1.71
CA PRO A 142 -45.51 0.84 1.60
C PRO A 142 -44.24 0.49 2.38
N VAL A 143 -43.14 1.16 2.04
CA VAL A 143 -41.95 1.25 2.89
C VAL A 143 -41.93 2.63 3.55
N PRO A 144 -41.29 2.81 4.72
CA PRO A 144 -41.08 4.14 5.29
C PRO A 144 -40.44 5.09 4.27
N GLU A 145 -40.81 6.37 4.29
CA GLU A 145 -40.35 7.37 3.31
C GLU A 145 -38.82 7.48 3.20
N LYS A 146 -38.10 7.28 4.32
CA LYS A 146 -36.63 7.31 4.36
C LYS A 146 -35.97 6.04 3.80
N GLU A 147 -36.74 4.99 3.57
CA GLU A 147 -36.29 3.67 3.12
C GLU A 147 -36.62 3.40 1.64
N LYS A 148 -37.07 4.43 0.90
CA LYS A 148 -37.22 4.38 -0.56
C LYS A 148 -35.89 3.96 -1.21
N LEU A 149 -35.93 3.17 -2.28
CA LEU A 149 -34.72 2.64 -2.89
C LEU A 149 -33.86 3.78 -3.45
N SER A 150 -34.47 4.84 -3.97
CA SER A 150 -33.72 6.01 -4.44
C SER A 150 -32.88 6.69 -3.35
N ARG A 151 -33.40 6.76 -2.11
CA ARG A 151 -32.65 7.28 -0.95
C ARG A 151 -31.53 6.35 -0.52
N LEU A 152 -31.81 5.05 -0.53
CA LEU A 152 -30.81 4.04 -0.17
C LEU A 152 -29.69 3.95 -1.22
N ALA A 153 -30.00 4.22 -2.49
CA ALA A 153 -29.03 4.26 -3.58
C ALA A 153 -27.98 5.36 -3.42
N GLU A 154 -28.31 6.48 -2.75
CA GLU A 154 -27.36 7.57 -2.45
C GLU A 154 -26.13 7.07 -1.66
N HIS A 155 -26.25 5.97 -0.90
CA HIS A 155 -25.14 5.42 -0.13
C HIS A 155 -24.14 4.60 -0.96
N GLN A 156 -24.53 4.17 -2.16
CA GLN A 156 -23.72 3.31 -3.03
C GLN A 156 -23.15 2.04 -2.36
N ALA A 157 -23.82 1.55 -1.31
CA ALA A 157 -23.43 0.38 -0.55
C ALA A 157 -23.97 -0.92 -1.17
N SER A 158 -23.31 -2.06 -0.91
CA SER A 158 -23.78 -3.37 -1.39
C SER A 158 -25.24 -3.61 -1.01
N MET A 159 -26.10 -3.80 -2.01
CA MET A 159 -27.55 -3.87 -1.80
C MET A 159 -28.12 -5.21 -2.24
N ALA A 160 -29.01 -5.76 -1.42
CA ALA A 160 -29.84 -6.92 -1.74
C ALA A 160 -31.32 -6.55 -1.63
N VAL A 161 -32.03 -6.54 -2.75
CA VAL A 161 -33.44 -6.16 -2.86
C VAL A 161 -34.31 -7.41 -2.95
N PHE A 162 -35.08 -7.66 -1.90
CA PHE A 162 -36.00 -8.77 -1.75
C PHE A 162 -37.37 -8.44 -2.35
N LEU A 163 -38.16 -9.48 -2.64
CA LEU A 163 -39.60 -9.37 -2.96
C LEU A 163 -39.95 -8.45 -4.15
N SER A 164 -38.98 -8.11 -5.01
CA SER A 164 -39.13 -7.00 -5.96
C SER A 164 -38.86 -7.34 -7.42
N VAL A 165 -38.48 -8.58 -7.75
CA VAL A 165 -38.11 -8.95 -9.15
C VAL A 165 -39.22 -8.71 -10.17
N GLN A 166 -40.49 -8.82 -9.78
CA GLN A 166 -41.63 -8.54 -10.66
C GLN A 166 -41.75 -7.05 -11.03
N MET A 167 -41.12 -6.16 -10.24
CA MET A 167 -41.04 -4.71 -10.42
C MET A 167 -39.61 -4.30 -10.78
N ILE A 168 -38.85 -5.15 -11.47
CA ILE A 168 -37.42 -4.92 -11.74
C ILE A 168 -37.17 -3.59 -12.47
N GLU A 169 -38.08 -3.14 -13.32
CA GLU A 169 -37.97 -1.84 -14.00
C GLU A 169 -38.10 -0.66 -13.02
N ASP A 170 -39.06 -0.72 -12.11
CA ASP A 170 -39.24 0.32 -11.08
C ASP A 170 -38.06 0.33 -10.10
N VAL A 171 -37.55 -0.85 -9.74
CA VAL A 171 -36.33 -0.99 -8.91
C VAL A 171 -35.16 -0.33 -9.62
N VAL A 172 -34.92 -0.63 -10.89
CA VAL A 172 -33.83 -0.02 -11.66
C VAL A 172 -34.01 1.49 -11.74
N ALA A 173 -35.23 1.98 -12.00
CA ALA A 173 -35.51 3.41 -12.08
C ALA A 173 -35.20 4.14 -10.77
N GLU A 174 -35.63 3.59 -9.61
CA GLU A 174 -35.31 4.20 -8.31
C GLU A 174 -33.80 4.14 -8.01
N LEU A 175 -33.14 3.02 -8.29
CA LEU A 175 -31.71 2.88 -8.01
C LEU A 175 -30.87 3.84 -8.86
N LEU A 176 -31.28 4.15 -10.08
CA LEU A 176 -30.59 5.11 -10.97
C LEU A 176 -30.66 6.56 -10.49
N GLU A 177 -31.43 6.88 -9.44
CA GLU A 177 -31.36 8.21 -8.80
C GLU A 177 -30.08 8.42 -7.99
N GLY A 178 -29.42 7.34 -7.54
CA GLY A 178 -28.14 7.39 -6.79
C GLY A 178 -26.98 6.59 -7.41
N TYR A 179 -27.30 5.52 -8.13
CA TYR A 179 -26.32 4.70 -8.87
C TYR A 179 -26.18 5.13 -10.32
N THR A 180 -25.10 4.68 -10.97
CA THR A 180 -24.90 4.89 -12.41
C THR A 180 -25.44 3.71 -13.25
N PRO A 181 -25.77 3.90 -14.54
CA PRO A 181 -26.17 2.81 -15.42
C PRO A 181 -25.15 1.66 -15.55
N ASN A 182 -23.87 1.95 -15.32
CA ASN A 182 -22.79 0.96 -15.39
C ASN A 182 -22.64 0.15 -14.10
N THR A 183 -23.33 0.51 -13.03
CA THR A 183 -23.25 -0.19 -11.74
C THR A 183 -23.59 -1.67 -11.93
N PRO A 184 -22.73 -2.61 -11.48
CA PRO A 184 -22.99 -4.03 -11.55
C PRO A 184 -24.31 -4.43 -10.86
N ALA A 185 -25.08 -5.28 -11.54
CA ALA A 185 -26.33 -5.82 -11.02
C ALA A 185 -26.47 -7.31 -11.39
N VAL A 186 -26.88 -8.12 -10.42
CA VAL A 186 -27.10 -9.56 -10.60
C VAL A 186 -28.45 -9.95 -10.03
N VAL A 187 -29.20 -10.75 -10.76
CA VAL A 187 -30.44 -11.36 -10.26
C VAL A 187 -30.21 -12.86 -10.09
N VAL A 188 -30.40 -13.34 -8.87
CA VAL A 188 -30.31 -14.77 -8.54
C VAL A 188 -31.73 -15.28 -8.28
N ALA A 189 -32.26 -16.05 -9.21
CA ALA A 189 -33.54 -16.73 -9.06
C ALA A 189 -33.32 -18.09 -8.39
N LYS A 190 -34.14 -18.36 -7.37
CA LYS A 190 -34.13 -19.60 -6.59
C LYS A 190 -32.73 -19.99 -6.10
N ALA A 191 -32.05 -19.06 -5.43
CA ALA A 191 -30.72 -19.30 -4.87
C ALA A 191 -30.67 -20.63 -4.09
N SER A 192 -29.66 -21.47 -4.33
CA SER A 192 -29.47 -22.82 -3.78
C SER A 192 -30.45 -23.91 -4.21
N TRP A 193 -31.47 -23.62 -5.04
CA TRP A 193 -32.34 -24.67 -5.58
C TRP A 193 -31.66 -25.40 -6.76
N PRO A 194 -32.06 -26.65 -7.06
CA PRO A 194 -31.54 -27.38 -8.23
C PRO A 194 -31.75 -26.65 -9.57
N ASP A 195 -32.77 -25.80 -9.66
CA ASP A 195 -33.10 -24.97 -10.83
C ASP A 195 -32.76 -23.49 -10.64
N GLU A 196 -31.70 -23.20 -9.88
CA GLU A 196 -31.12 -21.86 -9.73
C GLU A 196 -30.76 -21.24 -11.09
N LEU A 197 -31.04 -19.95 -11.23
CA LEU A 197 -30.67 -19.18 -12.42
C LEU A 197 -30.05 -17.84 -12.04
N ILE A 198 -28.85 -17.58 -12.53
CA ILE A 198 -28.10 -16.35 -12.29
C ILE A 198 -28.07 -15.51 -13.58
N ILE A 199 -28.59 -14.29 -13.50
CA ILE A 199 -28.56 -13.29 -14.58
C ILE A 199 -27.64 -12.16 -14.18
N ARG A 200 -26.55 -11.95 -14.93
CA ARG A 200 -25.57 -10.89 -14.69
C ARG A 200 -25.71 -9.75 -15.70
N GLY A 201 -25.53 -8.52 -15.23
CA GLY A 201 -25.60 -7.32 -16.06
C GLY A 201 -25.24 -6.06 -15.27
N THR A 202 -25.77 -4.94 -15.73
CA THR A 202 -25.68 -3.65 -15.04
C THR A 202 -27.07 -3.06 -14.88
N LEU A 203 -27.21 -1.97 -14.15
CA LEU A 203 -28.50 -1.26 -14.06
C LEU A 203 -29.04 -0.82 -15.44
N ALA A 204 -28.18 -0.66 -16.45
CA ALA A 204 -28.62 -0.36 -17.81
C ALA A 204 -29.38 -1.49 -18.51
N ASP A 205 -29.10 -2.76 -18.20
CA ASP A 205 -29.59 -3.90 -18.99
C ASP A 205 -30.27 -5.02 -18.19
N ILE A 206 -30.13 -5.03 -16.86
CA ILE A 206 -30.56 -6.15 -16.02
C ILE A 206 -32.07 -6.41 -16.11
N ALA A 207 -32.88 -5.35 -16.17
CA ALA A 207 -34.33 -5.47 -16.29
C ALA A 207 -34.76 -6.22 -17.57
N HIS A 208 -34.13 -5.90 -18.71
CA HIS A 208 -34.38 -6.58 -19.97
C HIS A 208 -33.96 -8.05 -19.89
N LYS A 209 -32.74 -8.34 -19.42
CA LYS A 209 -32.23 -9.71 -19.29
C LYS A 209 -33.10 -10.59 -18.40
N VAL A 210 -33.57 -10.07 -17.28
CA VAL A 210 -34.48 -10.76 -16.34
C VAL A 210 -35.82 -11.08 -17.00
N LYS A 211 -36.39 -10.15 -17.77
CA LYS A 211 -37.62 -10.37 -18.53
C LYS A 211 -37.45 -11.43 -19.62
N SER A 212 -36.35 -11.37 -20.38
CA SER A 212 -36.03 -12.38 -21.41
C SER A 212 -35.86 -13.78 -20.81
N ALA A 213 -35.31 -13.88 -19.60
CA ALA A 213 -35.16 -15.13 -18.86
C ALA A 213 -36.49 -15.64 -18.24
N GLY A 214 -37.58 -14.86 -18.33
CA GLY A 214 -38.89 -15.27 -17.79
C GLY A 214 -38.98 -15.31 -16.27
N ILE A 215 -38.05 -14.67 -15.56
CA ILE A 215 -38.02 -14.66 -14.10
C ILE A 215 -39.09 -13.69 -13.59
N LYS A 216 -40.10 -14.22 -12.89
CA LYS A 216 -41.25 -13.43 -12.39
C LYS A 216 -41.38 -13.42 -10.87
N LYS A 217 -40.76 -14.35 -10.17
CA LYS A 217 -40.88 -14.53 -8.71
C LYS A 217 -39.67 -15.27 -8.17
N THR A 218 -39.53 -15.27 -6.85
CA THR A 218 -38.48 -16.03 -6.13
C THR A 218 -37.08 -15.71 -6.64
N ALA A 219 -36.76 -14.42 -6.69
CA ALA A 219 -35.43 -13.97 -7.07
C ALA A 219 -35.00 -12.79 -6.21
N LEU A 220 -33.70 -12.72 -5.98
CA LEU A 220 -33.03 -11.63 -5.29
C LEU A 220 -32.31 -10.75 -6.30
N ILE A 221 -32.46 -9.44 -6.18
CA ILE A 221 -31.71 -8.47 -6.98
C ILE A 221 -30.55 -7.98 -6.13
N MET A 222 -29.33 -8.12 -6.63
CA MET A 222 -28.10 -7.69 -5.97
C MET A 222 -27.48 -6.57 -6.80
N VAL A 223 -27.11 -5.46 -6.16
CA VAL A 223 -26.60 -4.26 -6.85
C VAL A 223 -25.43 -3.66 -6.07
N GLY A 224 -24.39 -3.28 -6.79
CA GLY A 224 -23.22 -2.57 -6.25
C GLY A 224 -21.90 -3.15 -6.74
N ASP A 225 -20.82 -2.38 -6.55
CA ASP A 225 -19.50 -2.68 -7.10
C ASP A 225 -18.85 -3.94 -6.50
N PHE A 226 -19.38 -4.46 -5.38
CA PHE A 226 -18.95 -5.74 -4.80
C PHE A 226 -19.14 -6.95 -5.73
N LEU A 227 -19.94 -6.81 -6.79
CA LEU A 227 -20.22 -7.85 -7.77
C LEU A 227 -19.17 -7.96 -8.89
N ASP A 228 -18.39 -6.89 -9.13
CA ASP A 228 -17.28 -6.85 -10.08
C ASP A 228 -16.19 -5.85 -9.64
N PRO A 229 -15.47 -6.14 -8.54
CA PRO A 229 -14.62 -5.16 -7.87
C PRO A 229 -13.19 -5.11 -8.42
N GLU A 230 -12.66 -3.90 -8.63
CA GLU A 230 -11.23 -3.62 -8.41
C GLU A 230 -11.05 -3.29 -6.93
N TYR A 231 -10.33 -4.12 -6.16
CA TYR A 231 -10.24 -3.92 -4.69
C TYR A 231 -8.84 -4.19 -4.12
N ALA A 232 -8.56 -3.55 -2.99
CA ALA A 232 -7.40 -3.83 -2.16
C ALA A 232 -7.62 -5.07 -1.28
N LYS A 233 -6.60 -5.92 -1.13
CA LYS A 233 -6.69 -7.12 -0.28
C LYS A 233 -6.98 -6.75 1.17
N SER A 234 -7.83 -7.53 1.82
CA SER A 234 -8.06 -7.42 3.26
C SER A 234 -6.76 -7.59 4.05
N LYS A 235 -6.57 -6.72 5.05
CA LYS A 235 -5.45 -6.81 5.98
C LYS A 235 -5.59 -7.96 6.97
N LEU A 236 -6.75 -8.61 7.05
CA LEU A 236 -7.01 -9.73 7.96
C LEU A 236 -5.98 -10.86 7.82
N TYR A 237 -5.51 -11.10 6.60
CA TYR A 237 -4.49 -12.11 6.32
C TYR A 237 -3.15 -11.52 5.89
N ASP A 238 -2.98 -10.20 5.95
CA ASP A 238 -1.71 -9.56 5.64
C ASP A 238 -0.68 -9.96 6.70
N LYS A 239 0.45 -10.52 6.23
CA LYS A 239 1.57 -10.95 7.07
C LYS A 239 2.16 -9.81 7.90
N ASN A 240 1.97 -8.57 7.47
CA ASN A 240 2.46 -7.36 8.13
C ASN A 240 1.40 -6.71 9.05
N TYR A 241 0.19 -7.27 9.13
CA TYR A 241 -0.87 -6.74 9.98
C TYR A 241 -0.93 -7.53 11.29
N ALA A 242 -0.56 -6.85 12.38
CA ALA A 242 -0.65 -7.43 13.71
C ALA A 242 -2.11 -7.43 14.19
N HIS A 243 -2.56 -8.57 14.71
CA HIS A 243 -3.84 -8.68 15.40
C HIS A 243 -3.69 -9.66 16.57
N GLU A 244 -4.75 -9.86 17.35
CA GLU A 244 -4.76 -10.62 18.61
C GLU A 244 -4.08 -12.00 18.55
N TYR A 245 -4.08 -12.65 17.38
CA TYR A 245 -3.53 -13.99 17.17
C TYR A 245 -2.29 -14.02 16.26
N ARG A 246 -1.77 -12.87 15.84
CA ARG A 246 -0.60 -12.75 14.96
C ARG A 246 0.19 -11.47 15.23
N THR A 247 1.43 -11.63 15.67
CA THR A 247 2.41 -10.53 15.70
C THR A 247 3.00 -10.33 14.30
N ALA A 248 3.13 -9.08 13.85
CA ALA A 248 3.81 -8.77 12.61
C ALA A 248 5.30 -9.19 12.70
N GLU A 249 5.86 -9.76 11.63
CA GLU A 249 7.30 -9.99 11.54
C GLU A 249 8.05 -8.65 11.72
N ALA A 250 9.16 -8.67 12.46
CA ALA A 250 9.98 -7.48 12.66
C ALA A 250 10.37 -6.90 11.30
N GLU A 251 10.04 -5.63 11.09
CA GLU A 251 10.28 -4.93 9.83
C GLU A 251 11.79 -4.94 9.53
N LYS A 252 12.19 -5.58 8.42
CA LYS A 252 13.56 -5.52 7.91
C LYS A 252 13.78 -4.16 7.29
N LYS A 253 14.77 -3.44 7.80
CA LYS A 253 15.13 -2.10 7.36
C LYS A 253 16.56 -2.06 6.86
N ALA A 254 16.82 -1.28 5.82
CA ALA A 254 18.17 -1.12 5.28
C ALA A 254 18.51 0.34 4.98
N VAL A 255 19.77 0.69 5.21
CA VAL A 255 20.38 1.89 4.62
C VAL A 255 21.27 1.46 3.46
N LEU A 256 20.87 1.82 2.24
CA LEU A 256 21.66 1.62 1.03
C LEU A 256 22.55 2.83 0.78
N VAL A 257 23.84 2.71 1.05
CA VAL A 257 24.83 3.75 0.77
C VAL A 257 25.32 3.61 -0.67
N VAL A 258 25.19 4.68 -1.45
CA VAL A 258 25.51 4.70 -2.88
C VAL A 258 26.63 5.69 -3.15
N SER A 259 27.73 5.24 -3.77
CA SER A 259 28.83 6.13 -4.19
C SER A 259 29.14 5.95 -5.68
N PHE A 260 29.92 6.86 -6.26
CA PHE A 260 30.50 6.62 -7.60
C PHE A 260 31.33 5.33 -7.63
N GLY A 261 32.09 5.12 -6.55
CA GLY A 261 32.97 3.99 -6.35
C GLY A 261 34.43 4.32 -6.70
N THR A 262 35.34 3.49 -6.23
CA THR A 262 36.76 3.58 -6.62
C THR A 262 37.40 2.19 -6.67
N SER A 263 38.29 2.00 -7.64
CA SER A 263 39.09 0.78 -7.75
C SER A 263 40.28 0.74 -6.79
N TYR A 264 40.64 1.87 -6.17
CA TYR A 264 41.78 1.97 -5.25
C TYR A 264 41.39 1.54 -3.84
N HIS A 265 42.03 0.49 -3.30
CA HIS A 265 41.64 -0.13 -2.03
C HIS A 265 41.80 0.81 -0.82
N GLU A 266 42.96 1.47 -0.69
CA GLU A 266 43.28 2.31 0.46
C GLU A 266 42.33 3.50 0.59
N THR A 267 42.17 4.30 -0.48
CA THR A 267 41.21 5.44 -0.42
C THR A 267 39.78 4.95 -0.23
N ARG A 268 39.37 3.82 -0.84
CA ARG A 268 38.04 3.23 -0.62
C ARG A 268 37.77 2.93 0.86
N LYS A 269 38.78 2.40 1.57
CA LYS A 269 38.70 2.10 3.00
C LYS A 269 38.61 3.38 3.83
N LYS A 270 39.45 4.38 3.55
CA LYS A 270 39.50 5.63 4.31
C LYS A 270 38.32 6.58 4.08
N THR A 271 37.60 6.42 2.96
CA THR A 271 36.52 7.34 2.54
C THR A 271 35.17 6.65 2.55
N ILE A 272 34.84 5.90 1.48
CA ILE A 272 33.54 5.25 1.29
C ILE A 272 33.19 4.36 2.48
N LYS A 273 34.13 3.47 2.87
CA LYS A 273 33.89 2.56 3.98
C LYS A 273 33.79 3.31 5.32
N ALA A 274 34.55 4.38 5.52
CA ALA A 274 34.44 5.20 6.74
C ALA A 274 33.09 5.92 6.84
N CYS A 275 32.57 6.49 5.74
CA CYS A 275 31.22 7.06 5.70
C CYS A 275 30.14 5.99 5.99
N GLU A 276 30.30 4.80 5.39
CA GLU A 276 29.41 3.65 5.61
C GLU A 276 29.40 3.18 7.06
N GLU A 277 30.57 3.01 7.67
CA GLU A 277 30.72 2.63 9.08
C GLU A 277 30.10 3.68 9.99
N ARG A 278 30.34 4.98 9.72
CA ARG A 278 29.72 6.07 10.47
C ARG A 278 28.20 6.05 10.43
N ILE A 279 27.62 5.77 9.26
CA ILE A 279 26.16 5.62 9.09
C ILE A 279 25.67 4.39 9.86
N ALA A 280 26.34 3.24 9.73
CA ALA A 280 25.94 2.01 10.42
C ALA A 280 26.01 2.13 11.95
N GLU A 281 27.01 2.83 12.49
CA GLU A 281 27.13 3.10 13.92
C GLU A 281 25.96 3.94 14.47
N GLN A 282 25.45 4.87 13.66
CA GLN A 282 24.37 5.77 14.06
C GLN A 282 22.98 5.13 13.93
N PHE A 283 22.82 4.13 13.05
CA PHE A 283 21.55 3.46 12.77
C PHE A 283 21.67 1.93 12.90
N PRO A 284 21.97 1.39 14.10
CA PRO A 284 22.21 -0.05 14.31
C PRO A 284 21.00 -0.95 14.02
N GLU A 285 19.79 -0.37 13.93
CA GLU A 285 18.55 -1.05 13.58
C GLU A 285 18.32 -1.20 12.06
N TYR A 286 19.20 -0.61 11.23
CA TYR A 286 19.16 -0.75 9.78
C TYR A 286 20.35 -1.58 9.29
N ASP A 287 20.08 -2.55 8.42
CA ASP A 287 21.16 -3.26 7.72
C ASP A 287 21.84 -2.33 6.71
N LEU A 288 23.14 -2.15 6.85
CA LEU A 288 23.93 -1.38 5.89
C LEU A 288 24.18 -2.21 4.62
N LYS A 289 23.85 -1.62 3.46
CA LYS A 289 24.15 -2.18 2.13
C LYS A 289 24.92 -1.16 1.29
N ARG A 290 25.72 -1.64 0.34
CA ARG A 290 26.55 -0.83 -0.55
C ARG A 290 26.14 -1.01 -2.01
N ALA A 291 26.13 0.09 -2.77
CA ALA A 291 26.12 0.05 -4.23
C ALA A 291 27.03 1.12 -4.86
N PHE A 292 27.54 0.86 -6.06
CA PHE A 292 28.30 1.83 -6.85
C PHE A 292 27.58 2.23 -8.14
N THR A 293 27.59 3.52 -8.50
CA THR A 293 26.97 4.00 -9.76
C THR A 293 27.85 3.69 -10.98
N SER A 294 29.18 3.70 -10.84
CA SER A 294 30.10 3.47 -11.96
C SER A 294 30.18 2.00 -12.38
N LYS A 295 29.54 1.66 -13.50
CA LYS A 295 29.61 0.32 -14.12
C LYS A 295 31.05 -0.08 -14.48
N MET A 296 31.91 0.88 -14.84
CA MET A 296 33.32 0.61 -15.14
C MET A 296 34.06 0.15 -13.88
N ILE A 297 33.89 0.85 -12.75
CA ILE A 297 34.53 0.49 -11.48
C ILE A 297 34.01 -0.86 -10.97
N ILE A 298 32.70 -1.12 -11.04
CA ILE A 298 32.12 -2.43 -10.68
C ILE A 298 32.79 -3.56 -11.49
N ARG A 299 32.90 -3.41 -12.81
CA ARG A 299 33.55 -4.41 -13.67
C ARG A 299 35.04 -4.56 -13.36
N LYS A 300 35.75 -3.46 -13.11
CA LYS A 300 37.19 -3.45 -12.78
C LYS A 300 37.46 -4.19 -11.46
N LEU A 301 36.69 -3.89 -10.42
CA LEU A 301 36.79 -4.57 -9.12
C LEU A 301 36.51 -6.07 -9.23
N LYS A 302 35.46 -6.46 -9.96
CA LYS A 302 35.14 -7.87 -10.18
C LYS A 302 36.24 -8.60 -10.96
N LYS A 303 36.75 -8.00 -12.04
CA LYS A 303 37.75 -8.63 -12.92
C LYS A 303 39.14 -8.71 -12.30
N ARG A 304 39.61 -7.63 -11.67
CA ARG A 304 40.97 -7.53 -11.14
C ARG A 304 41.10 -8.12 -9.73
N ASP A 305 40.11 -7.86 -8.87
CA ASP A 305 40.22 -8.12 -7.43
C ASP A 305 39.23 -9.19 -6.94
N GLY A 306 38.33 -9.70 -7.79
CA GLY A 306 37.28 -10.64 -7.40
C GLY A 306 36.20 -10.03 -6.50
N ILE A 307 36.21 -8.71 -6.29
CA ILE A 307 35.28 -8.01 -5.40
C ILE A 307 33.96 -7.76 -6.13
N ILE A 308 32.86 -8.27 -5.57
CA ILE A 308 31.51 -8.07 -6.10
C ILE A 308 30.89 -6.87 -5.39
N VAL A 309 30.51 -5.85 -6.16
CA VAL A 309 29.74 -4.69 -5.71
C VAL A 309 28.55 -4.53 -6.63
N ASP A 310 27.37 -4.31 -6.07
CA ASP A 310 26.13 -4.18 -6.83
C ASP A 310 26.00 -2.78 -7.44
N SER A 311 25.28 -2.70 -8.56
CA SER A 311 24.69 -1.43 -9.02
C SER A 311 23.49 -1.07 -8.14
N PRO A 312 23.04 0.20 -8.11
CA PRO A 312 21.85 0.57 -7.33
C PRO A 312 20.61 -0.25 -7.69
N GLU A 313 20.40 -0.50 -8.98
CA GLU A 313 19.30 -1.35 -9.48
C GLU A 313 19.38 -2.78 -8.92
N LEU A 314 20.56 -3.41 -8.97
CA LEU A 314 20.73 -4.77 -8.48
C LEU A 314 20.61 -4.84 -6.94
N ALA A 315 21.14 -3.85 -6.23
CA ALA A 315 21.03 -3.76 -4.78
C ALA A 315 19.56 -3.63 -4.34
N LEU A 316 18.78 -2.75 -4.97
CA LEU A 316 17.35 -2.59 -4.69
C LEU A 316 16.56 -3.86 -5.01
N LYS A 317 16.87 -4.51 -6.13
CA LYS A 317 16.24 -5.80 -6.47
C LYS A 317 16.50 -6.85 -5.38
N LYS A 318 17.75 -7.01 -4.93
CA LYS A 318 18.09 -7.94 -3.84
C LYS A 318 17.38 -7.58 -2.53
N LEU A 319 17.35 -6.30 -2.15
CA LEU A 319 16.64 -5.83 -0.96
C LEU A 319 15.14 -6.17 -1.03
N TYR A 320 14.52 -6.00 -2.19
CA TYR A 320 13.12 -6.38 -2.38
C TYR A 320 12.92 -7.90 -2.25
N GLU A 321 13.78 -8.70 -2.89
CA GLU A 321 13.73 -10.17 -2.84
C GLU A 321 14.02 -10.73 -1.42
N GLU A 322 14.90 -10.07 -0.66
CA GLU A 322 15.25 -10.40 0.74
C GLU A 322 14.17 -9.98 1.76
N GLY A 323 13.12 -9.28 1.30
CA GLY A 323 11.93 -8.91 2.07
C GLY A 323 12.06 -7.63 2.90
N TYR A 324 12.99 -6.73 2.56
CA TYR A 324 13.09 -5.43 3.23
C TYR A 324 11.86 -4.56 2.91
N GLN A 325 11.28 -3.94 3.93
CA GLN A 325 10.08 -3.10 3.78
C GLN A 325 10.42 -1.60 3.77
N GLU A 326 11.42 -1.19 4.54
CA GLU A 326 11.89 0.19 4.64
C GLU A 326 13.34 0.29 4.15
N VAL A 327 13.57 1.10 3.12
CA VAL A 327 14.90 1.34 2.56
C VAL A 327 15.16 2.84 2.51
N VAL A 328 16.25 3.27 3.13
CA VAL A 328 16.78 4.63 3.02
C VAL A 328 18.03 4.60 2.16
N VAL A 329 18.06 5.41 1.10
CA VAL A 329 19.21 5.48 0.20
C VAL A 329 19.99 6.76 0.48
N GLN A 330 21.26 6.65 0.85
CA GLN A 330 22.13 7.83 1.03
C GLN A 330 23.21 7.88 -0.06
N PRO A 331 23.12 8.83 -0.99
CA PRO A 331 24.17 9.06 -1.97
C PRO A 331 25.36 9.78 -1.32
N LEU A 332 26.58 9.31 -1.57
CA LEU A 332 27.84 9.95 -1.17
C LEU A 332 28.41 10.87 -2.27
N HIS A 333 27.55 11.43 -3.11
CA HIS A 333 27.97 12.41 -4.13
C HIS A 333 28.23 13.76 -3.47
N ILE A 334 29.05 14.61 -4.12
CA ILE A 334 29.32 15.97 -3.63
C ILE A 334 28.21 16.94 -4.04
N ILE A 335 27.72 16.81 -5.27
CA ILE A 335 26.68 17.67 -5.84
C ILE A 335 25.52 16.83 -6.39
N ASN A 336 24.34 17.44 -6.54
CA ASN A 336 23.19 16.82 -7.20
C ASN A 336 23.34 16.88 -8.74
N GLY A 337 24.47 16.37 -9.26
CA GLY A 337 24.82 16.36 -10.69
C GLY A 337 24.10 15.27 -11.49
N SER A 338 24.61 14.98 -12.69
CA SER A 338 24.05 13.95 -13.59
C SER A 338 23.96 12.57 -12.93
N GLU A 339 25.03 12.13 -12.25
CA GLU A 339 25.09 10.81 -11.60
C GLU A 339 24.04 10.65 -10.49
N PHE A 340 23.83 11.71 -9.71
CA PHE A 340 22.77 11.74 -8.70
C PHE A 340 21.39 11.62 -9.34
N HIS A 341 21.14 12.34 -10.44
CA HIS A 341 19.85 12.28 -11.14
C HIS A 341 19.60 10.92 -11.79
N ASP A 342 20.64 10.25 -12.30
CA ASP A 342 20.54 8.89 -12.81
C ASP A 342 20.22 7.88 -11.70
N LEU A 343 20.83 8.04 -10.53
CA LEU A 343 20.45 7.29 -9.34
C LEU A 343 18.97 7.54 -8.98
N VAL A 344 18.54 8.80 -8.85
CA VAL A 344 17.14 9.14 -8.53
C VAL A 344 16.15 8.56 -9.53
N ARG A 345 16.49 8.55 -10.82
CA ARG A 345 15.68 7.89 -11.85
C ARG A 345 15.52 6.40 -11.57
N THR A 346 16.60 5.72 -11.20
CA THR A 346 16.57 4.32 -10.78
C THR A 346 15.69 4.16 -9.54
N LEU A 347 15.87 4.96 -8.50
CA LEU A 347 15.09 4.89 -7.26
C LEU A 347 13.58 5.04 -7.51
N LYS A 348 13.18 5.96 -8.39
CA LYS A 348 11.77 6.16 -8.76
C LYS A 348 11.12 4.92 -9.35
N THR A 349 11.86 4.08 -10.09
CA THR A 349 11.32 2.83 -10.65
C THR A 349 11.01 1.77 -9.58
N PHE A 350 11.64 1.85 -8.40
CA PHE A 350 11.43 0.93 -7.28
C PHE A 350 10.51 1.49 -6.19
N LYS A 351 9.92 2.69 -6.38
CA LYS A 351 9.15 3.38 -5.34
C LYS A 351 7.97 2.55 -4.81
N ASN A 352 7.35 1.74 -5.67
CA ASN A 352 6.19 0.91 -5.32
C ASN A 352 6.58 -0.51 -4.86
N ASN A 353 7.86 -0.87 -4.88
CA ASN A 353 8.35 -2.17 -4.42
C ASN A 353 8.48 -2.22 -2.90
N PHE A 354 8.72 -1.08 -2.25
CA PHE A 354 8.94 -0.97 -0.82
C PHE A 354 7.78 -0.25 -0.15
N ARG A 355 7.46 -0.61 1.10
CA ARG A 355 6.50 0.13 1.92
C ARG A 355 6.97 1.57 2.12
N LYS A 356 8.27 1.74 2.34
CA LYS A 356 8.94 3.05 2.43
C LYS A 356 10.26 2.99 1.67
N LEU A 357 10.38 3.83 0.65
CA LEU A 357 11.64 4.12 -0.02
C LEU A 357 11.90 5.62 0.06
N LYS A 358 12.93 6.01 0.81
CA LYS A 358 13.38 7.40 0.97
C LYS A 358 14.81 7.54 0.47
N TRP A 359 15.21 8.74 0.06
CA TRP A 359 16.60 8.98 -0.34
C TRP A 359 17.08 10.39 -0.03
N GLY A 360 18.36 10.49 0.33
CA GLY A 360 19.01 11.74 0.68
C GLY A 360 19.53 12.48 -0.54
N ASN A 361 19.87 13.75 -0.34
CA ASN A 361 20.60 14.54 -1.32
C ASN A 361 22.12 14.32 -1.21
N ALA A 362 22.87 14.82 -2.21
CA ALA A 362 24.32 14.94 -2.15
C ALA A 362 24.80 15.87 -1.02
N LEU A 363 26.13 15.96 -0.84
CA LEU A 363 26.76 16.76 0.22
C LEU A 363 26.29 18.23 0.17
N LEU A 364 26.48 18.89 -0.96
CA LEU A 364 26.02 20.26 -1.24
C LEU A 364 24.63 20.20 -1.87
N SER A 365 23.60 20.57 -1.10
CA SER A 365 22.21 20.47 -1.57
C SER A 365 21.28 21.56 -1.06
N LYS A 366 21.47 21.99 0.18
CA LYS A 366 20.76 23.11 0.82
C LYS A 366 21.79 24.16 1.24
N THR A 367 21.37 25.40 1.39
CA THR A 367 22.26 26.52 1.76
C THR A 367 23.11 26.22 3.01
N GLY A 368 22.50 25.59 4.04
CA GLY A 368 23.21 25.20 5.26
C GLY A 368 24.39 24.26 5.01
N ASP A 369 24.27 23.35 4.02
CA ASP A 369 25.33 22.39 3.71
C ASP A 369 26.64 23.10 3.30
N TYR A 370 26.56 24.20 2.55
CA TYR A 370 27.75 24.95 2.11
C TYR A 370 28.49 25.55 3.31
N PHE A 371 27.75 26.10 4.28
CA PHE A 371 28.35 26.65 5.49
C PHE A 371 29.07 25.57 6.29
N ASP A 372 28.43 24.42 6.46
CA ASP A 372 29.02 23.33 7.21
C ASP A 372 30.24 22.73 6.51
N VAL A 373 30.19 22.56 5.18
CA VAL A 373 31.35 22.12 4.40
C VAL A 373 32.50 23.11 4.52
N VAL A 374 32.24 24.41 4.51
CA VAL A 374 33.29 25.43 4.70
C VAL A 374 33.94 25.32 6.09
N GLU A 375 33.17 25.12 7.15
CA GLU A 375 33.76 24.92 8.50
C GLU A 375 34.60 23.63 8.57
N ILE A 376 34.17 22.56 7.89
CA ILE A 376 34.95 21.32 7.81
C ILE A 376 36.26 21.55 7.05
N LEU A 377 36.19 22.21 5.88
CA LEU A 377 37.37 22.54 5.08
C LEU A 377 38.35 23.43 5.84
N LYS A 378 37.85 24.41 6.59
CA LYS A 378 38.65 25.28 7.45
C LYS A 378 39.41 24.51 8.53
N ALA A 379 38.79 23.48 9.11
CA ALA A 379 39.40 22.65 10.13
C ALA A 379 40.44 21.66 9.56
N GLU A 380 40.16 21.08 8.39
CA GLU A 380 40.89 19.95 7.82
C GLU A 380 41.93 20.34 6.76
N VAL A 381 41.69 21.41 6.00
CA VAL A 381 42.57 21.93 4.96
C VAL A 381 43.21 23.22 5.46
N LYS A 382 43.85 23.16 6.63
CA LYS A 382 44.42 24.34 7.28
C LYS A 382 45.45 25.04 6.38
N ASN A 383 45.35 26.36 6.36
CA ASN A 383 46.32 27.21 5.71
C ASN A 383 46.60 28.44 6.58
N ASP A 384 47.71 28.38 7.32
CA ASP A 384 48.18 29.45 8.20
C ASP A 384 49.24 30.34 7.52
N GLN A 385 49.56 30.07 6.25
CA GLN A 385 50.62 30.78 5.51
C GLN A 385 50.03 31.91 4.67
N GLN A 386 50.48 33.14 4.92
CA GLN A 386 49.95 34.34 4.27
C GLN A 386 50.32 34.44 2.78
N ASP A 387 51.36 33.73 2.34
CA ASP A 387 51.84 33.64 0.95
C ASP A 387 51.45 32.33 0.24
N GLN A 388 50.62 31.49 0.89
CA GLN A 388 50.07 30.26 0.32
C GLN A 388 48.58 30.43 0.00
N ALA A 389 48.15 29.96 -1.17
CA ALA A 389 46.74 29.75 -1.49
C ALA A 389 46.37 28.27 -1.46
N VAL A 390 45.10 27.97 -1.26
CA VAL A 390 44.54 26.61 -1.35
C VAL A 390 43.69 26.51 -2.61
N VAL A 391 43.93 25.48 -3.41
CA VAL A 391 43.09 25.15 -4.58
C VAL A 391 42.41 23.81 -4.32
N LEU A 392 41.08 23.84 -4.34
CA LEU A 392 40.20 22.69 -4.15
C LEU A 392 39.70 22.19 -5.50
N MET A 393 40.09 20.98 -5.89
CA MET A 393 39.77 20.41 -7.20
C MET A 393 38.55 19.48 -7.13
N GLY A 394 37.40 19.94 -7.62
CA GLY A 394 36.20 19.14 -7.83
C GLY A 394 36.25 18.34 -9.13
N HIS A 395 35.36 17.37 -9.26
CA HIS A 395 35.22 16.61 -10.51
C HIS A 395 34.61 17.48 -11.61
N GLY A 396 33.60 18.29 -11.29
CA GLY A 396 32.79 19.00 -12.29
C GLY A 396 31.62 18.17 -12.82
N SER A 397 30.70 18.84 -13.51
CA SER A 397 29.61 18.20 -14.24
C SER A 397 29.12 19.10 -15.39
N SER A 398 28.56 18.52 -16.44
CA SER A 398 27.77 19.25 -17.44
C SER A 398 26.37 19.62 -16.94
N HIS A 399 25.95 19.11 -15.77
CA HIS A 399 24.68 19.41 -15.14
C HIS A 399 24.66 20.83 -14.53
N ALA A 400 23.47 21.44 -14.41
CA ALA A 400 23.30 22.77 -13.79
C ALA A 400 23.88 22.85 -12.37
N ALA A 401 23.88 21.74 -11.62
CA ALA A 401 24.48 21.63 -10.29
C ALA A 401 26.00 21.87 -10.27
N ASN A 402 26.67 21.96 -11.43
CA ASN A 402 28.05 22.43 -11.49
C ASN A 402 28.21 23.85 -10.91
N SER A 403 27.15 24.67 -10.86
CA SER A 403 27.19 25.96 -10.17
C SER A 403 27.53 25.85 -8.68
N ASP A 404 27.38 24.68 -8.07
CA ASP A 404 27.71 24.43 -6.65
C ASP A 404 29.19 24.67 -6.34
N TYR A 405 30.09 24.43 -7.30
CA TYR A 405 31.52 24.72 -7.12
C TYR A 405 31.79 26.23 -6.99
N ALA A 406 31.18 27.04 -7.86
CA ALA A 406 31.28 28.49 -7.80
C ALA A 406 30.55 29.07 -6.58
N ALA A 407 29.43 28.47 -6.17
CA ALA A 407 28.73 28.85 -4.95
C ALA A 407 29.57 28.55 -3.70
N LEU A 408 30.22 27.39 -3.62
CA LEU A 408 31.11 27.06 -2.52
C LEU A 408 32.31 28.01 -2.46
N ASP A 409 32.91 28.32 -3.60
CA ASP A 409 33.98 29.32 -3.74
C ASP A 409 33.57 30.70 -3.20
N TYR A 410 32.35 31.14 -3.51
CA TYR A 410 31.79 32.37 -2.96
C TYR A 410 31.64 32.32 -1.44
N VAL A 411 31.08 31.22 -0.90
CA VAL A 411 30.88 31.07 0.55
C VAL A 411 32.21 30.99 1.31
N LEU A 412 33.23 30.35 0.76
CA LEU A 412 34.59 30.36 1.33
C LEU A 412 35.10 31.80 1.50
N LYS A 413 34.99 32.61 0.45
CA LYS A 413 35.43 34.01 0.46
C LYS A 413 34.63 34.85 1.46
N GLU A 414 33.31 34.67 1.50
CA GLU A 414 32.43 35.35 2.46
C GLU A 414 32.79 35.02 3.92
N ARG A 415 33.21 33.78 4.19
CA ARG A 415 33.66 33.29 5.51
C ARG A 415 35.11 33.66 5.88
N GLY A 416 35.71 34.60 5.13
CA GLY A 416 37.06 35.10 5.39
C GLY A 416 38.19 34.18 4.91
N MET A 417 37.88 33.15 4.11
CA MET A 417 38.86 32.25 3.50
C MET A 417 39.24 32.75 2.09
N GLU A 418 39.68 34.01 1.99
CA GLU A 418 39.96 34.70 0.71
C GLU A 418 41.04 34.03 -0.16
N ASN A 419 41.91 33.24 0.46
CA ASN A 419 42.99 32.52 -0.21
C ASN A 419 42.63 31.07 -0.58
N TYR A 420 41.35 30.70 -0.51
CA TYR A 420 40.84 29.41 -0.97
C TYR A 420 40.09 29.59 -2.29
N TYR A 421 40.37 28.71 -3.24
CA TYR A 421 39.80 28.72 -4.59
C TYR A 421 39.24 27.35 -4.92
N VAL A 422 38.06 27.31 -5.53
CA VAL A 422 37.47 26.05 -6.04
C VAL A 422 37.53 26.04 -7.55
N GLY A 423 37.95 24.90 -8.10
CA GLY A 423 37.81 24.63 -9.52
C GLY A 423 37.28 23.21 -9.77
N ALA A 424 36.99 22.91 -11.02
CA ALA A 424 36.52 21.61 -11.46
C ALA A 424 37.28 21.13 -12.70
N VAL A 425 37.57 19.83 -12.78
CA VAL A 425 38.22 19.22 -13.96
C VAL A 425 37.28 19.27 -15.17
N GLU A 426 36.04 18.80 -14.98
CA GLU A 426 35.01 18.73 -16.02
C GLU A 426 33.89 19.73 -15.76
N GLY A 427 34.23 21.02 -15.67
CA GLY A 427 33.24 22.08 -15.48
C GLY A 427 33.86 23.42 -15.13
N TYR A 428 33.00 24.36 -14.74
CA TYR A 428 33.39 25.69 -14.27
C TYR A 428 33.42 25.76 -12.73
N PRO A 429 34.36 26.48 -12.10
CA PRO A 429 35.50 27.18 -12.70
C PRO A 429 36.60 26.23 -13.19
N GLU A 430 37.08 26.44 -14.41
CA GLU A 430 38.22 25.70 -14.97
C GLU A 430 39.53 26.19 -14.33
N ILE A 431 40.59 25.37 -14.38
CA ILE A 431 41.91 25.70 -13.80
C ILE A 431 42.47 27.03 -14.31
N LYS A 432 42.25 27.38 -15.59
CA LYS A 432 42.68 28.67 -16.17
C LYS A 432 42.05 29.86 -15.44
N VAL A 433 40.76 29.76 -15.10
CA VAL A 433 40.05 30.81 -14.36
C VAL A 433 40.58 30.91 -12.93
N VAL A 434 40.88 29.77 -12.30
CA VAL A 434 41.52 29.73 -10.98
C VAL A 434 42.89 30.43 -11.02
N ILE A 435 43.73 30.12 -12.02
CA ILE A 435 45.05 30.74 -12.20
C ILE A 435 44.94 32.26 -12.40
N GLU A 436 43.99 32.73 -13.20
CA GLU A 436 43.74 34.17 -13.37
C GLU A 436 43.36 34.85 -12.06
N GLN A 437 42.62 34.17 -11.17
CA GLN A 437 42.30 34.70 -9.85
C GLN A 437 43.53 34.68 -8.91
N LEU A 438 44.34 33.62 -8.96
CA LEU A 438 45.57 33.51 -8.19
C LEU A 438 46.55 34.64 -8.54
N LYS A 439 46.74 34.93 -9.84
CA LYS A 439 47.62 36.00 -10.34
C LYS A 439 47.25 37.42 -9.88
N LYS A 440 46.01 37.64 -9.41
CA LYS A 440 45.59 38.93 -8.83
C LYS A 440 46.17 39.18 -7.44
N LYS A 441 46.75 38.16 -6.82
CA LYS A 441 47.36 38.18 -5.50
C LYS A 441 48.80 37.67 -5.62
N ASN A 442 49.66 37.99 -4.65
CA ASN A 442 51.09 37.62 -4.70
C ASN A 442 51.36 36.32 -3.93
N TYR A 443 50.74 35.21 -4.35
CA TYR A 443 51.04 33.88 -3.77
C TYR A 443 52.34 33.31 -4.36
N LYS A 444 53.09 32.58 -3.54
CA LYS A 444 54.27 31.81 -3.97
C LYS A 444 54.05 30.31 -3.92
N LYS A 445 53.19 29.87 -3.00
CA LYS A 445 52.89 28.47 -2.77
C LYS A 445 51.41 28.18 -3.00
N ILE A 446 51.12 27.00 -3.51
CA ILE A 446 49.75 26.50 -3.67
C ILE A 446 49.63 25.16 -2.94
N LYS A 447 48.66 25.05 -2.04
CA LYS A 447 48.23 23.75 -1.51
C LYS A 447 47.07 23.24 -2.35
N LEU A 448 47.27 22.13 -3.05
CA LEU A 448 46.28 21.53 -3.94
C LEU A 448 45.65 20.31 -3.25
N ALA A 449 44.32 20.33 -3.11
CA ALA A 449 43.57 19.29 -2.43
C ALA A 449 42.29 18.91 -3.19
N PRO A 450 41.81 17.65 -3.08
CA PRO A 450 40.63 17.21 -3.83
C PRO A 450 39.34 17.63 -3.12
N LEU A 451 38.38 18.12 -3.89
CA LEU A 451 36.98 18.34 -3.51
C LEU A 451 36.11 17.20 -4.04
N MET A 452 36.54 15.97 -3.77
CA MET A 452 35.88 14.72 -4.17
C MET A 452 35.81 13.80 -2.96
N LEU A 453 34.80 12.91 -2.93
CA LEU A 453 34.66 11.96 -1.82
C LEU A 453 35.93 11.12 -1.64
N VAL A 454 36.52 10.66 -2.74
CA VAL A 454 37.67 9.78 -2.77
C VAL A 454 38.86 10.45 -3.46
N ALA A 455 40.07 10.24 -2.94
CA ALA A 455 41.31 10.59 -3.64
C ALA A 455 41.66 9.48 -4.65
N GLY A 456 40.79 9.32 -5.64
CA GLY A 456 40.85 8.28 -6.67
C GLY A 456 41.69 8.69 -7.88
N ASP A 457 41.25 8.25 -9.06
CA ASP A 457 41.99 8.42 -10.31
C ASP A 457 42.23 9.89 -10.68
N HIS A 458 41.18 10.71 -10.70
CA HIS A 458 41.29 12.16 -10.96
C HIS A 458 42.23 12.87 -9.96
N ALA A 459 42.18 12.49 -8.67
CA ALA A 459 43.07 13.09 -7.67
C ALA A 459 44.53 12.64 -7.82
N GLN A 460 44.78 11.44 -8.35
CA GLN A 460 46.13 10.90 -8.51
C GLN A 460 46.77 11.31 -9.83
N ASN A 461 45.98 11.43 -10.90
CA ASN A 461 46.48 11.73 -12.24
C ASN A 461 46.22 13.20 -12.60
N ASP A 462 44.95 13.61 -12.73
CA ASP A 462 44.62 14.96 -13.19
C ASP A 462 45.02 16.06 -12.19
N MET A 463 45.03 15.76 -10.89
CA MET A 463 45.44 16.73 -9.87
C MET A 463 46.94 16.70 -9.62
N ALA A 464 47.48 15.51 -9.32
CA ALA A 464 48.80 15.30 -8.74
C ALA A 464 49.72 14.41 -9.59
N GLY A 465 49.32 14.11 -10.82
CA GLY A 465 50.06 13.26 -11.73
C GLY A 465 51.32 13.93 -12.28
N GLU A 466 52.04 13.17 -13.10
CA GLU A 466 53.28 13.62 -13.74
C GLU A 466 53.04 14.13 -15.18
N ASP A 467 51.82 14.01 -15.70
CA ASP A 467 51.45 14.48 -17.05
C ASP A 467 51.38 16.02 -17.11
N GLU A 468 51.71 16.61 -18.27
CA GLU A 468 51.78 18.07 -18.45
C GLU A 468 50.44 18.78 -18.20
N ASP A 469 49.31 18.08 -18.39
CA ASP A 469 47.95 18.57 -18.17
C ASP A 469 47.44 18.37 -16.75
N SER A 470 48.25 17.77 -15.85
CA SER A 470 47.91 17.71 -14.43
C SER A 470 47.93 19.11 -13.80
N TRP A 471 47.02 19.37 -12.86
CA TRP A 471 46.89 20.68 -12.21
C TRP A 471 48.16 21.07 -11.46
N LYS A 472 48.84 20.10 -10.83
CA LYS A 472 50.16 20.28 -10.23
C LYS A 472 51.14 20.89 -11.25
N ASN A 473 51.35 20.22 -12.39
CA ASN A 473 52.32 20.68 -13.38
C ASN A 473 51.89 22.00 -14.05
N ILE A 474 50.60 22.21 -14.29
CA ILE A 474 50.09 23.48 -14.80
C ILE A 474 50.42 24.64 -13.83
N LEU A 475 50.20 24.45 -12.52
CA LEU A 475 50.50 25.46 -11.51
C LEU A 475 52.01 25.67 -11.31
N GLU A 476 52.81 24.61 -11.37
CA GLU A 476 54.28 24.71 -11.32
C GLU A 476 54.84 25.48 -12.53
N ASN A 477 54.29 25.24 -13.73
CA ASN A 477 54.64 25.97 -14.96
C ASN A 477 54.27 27.46 -14.90
N GLU A 478 53.27 27.83 -14.09
CA GLU A 478 52.92 29.22 -13.79
C GLU A 478 53.81 29.85 -12.69
N GLY A 479 54.79 29.10 -12.18
CA GLY A 479 55.81 29.57 -11.25
C GLY A 479 55.48 29.40 -9.77
N TYR A 480 54.45 28.61 -9.43
CA TYR A 480 54.10 28.32 -8.04
C TYR A 480 54.82 27.08 -7.50
N GLU A 481 55.17 27.07 -6.22
CA GLU A 481 55.55 25.84 -5.50
C GLU A 481 54.28 25.10 -5.06
N VAL A 482 54.08 23.85 -5.50
CA VAL A 482 52.83 23.10 -5.26
C VAL A 482 53.01 22.03 -4.17
N GLU A 483 52.21 22.13 -3.11
CA GLU A 483 52.07 21.14 -2.05
C GLU A 483 50.78 20.32 -2.27
N ILE A 484 50.88 19.00 -2.34
CA ILE A 484 49.71 18.13 -2.55
C ILE A 484 49.18 17.61 -1.21
N GLN A 485 47.90 17.87 -0.93
CA GLN A 485 47.14 17.21 0.13
C GLN A 485 46.21 16.16 -0.48
N LEU A 486 46.71 14.94 -0.65
CA LEU A 486 45.98 13.83 -1.27
C LEU A 486 45.05 13.12 -0.28
N LYS A 487 44.07 13.85 0.26
CA LYS A 487 43.08 13.36 1.23
C LYS A 487 41.66 13.62 0.71
N GLY A 488 40.87 12.57 0.51
CA GLY A 488 39.49 12.70 0.01
C GLY A 488 38.55 13.25 1.08
N LEU A 489 37.46 13.91 0.66
CA LEU A 489 36.46 14.48 1.58
C LEU A 489 35.88 13.43 2.53
N GLY A 490 35.74 12.17 2.09
CA GLY A 490 35.23 11.09 2.94
C GLY A 490 36.15 10.71 4.10
N GLU A 491 37.41 11.16 4.11
CA GLU A 491 38.33 10.95 5.25
C GLU A 491 38.10 11.94 6.39
N TYR A 492 37.30 13.00 6.16
CA TYR A 492 36.99 14.00 7.17
C TYR A 492 35.78 13.58 7.99
N GLU A 493 35.94 13.46 9.31
CA GLU A 493 34.87 13.04 10.23
C GLU A 493 33.64 13.95 10.12
N GLY A 494 33.83 15.25 9.90
CA GLY A 494 32.74 16.19 9.67
C GLY A 494 31.91 15.88 8.42
N VAL A 495 32.54 15.42 7.33
CA VAL A 495 31.83 15.00 6.11
C VAL A 495 31.09 13.68 6.36
N GLN A 496 31.72 12.74 7.05
CA GLN A 496 31.07 11.48 7.43
C GLN A 496 29.82 11.73 8.29
N ALA A 497 29.93 12.63 9.28
CA ALA A 497 28.81 13.06 10.12
C ALA A 497 27.70 13.73 9.30
N LYS A 498 28.04 14.53 8.29
CA LYS A 498 27.05 15.13 7.40
C LYS A 498 26.23 14.12 6.60
N TYR A 499 26.86 13.07 6.08
CA TYR A 499 26.10 12.03 5.40
C TYR A 499 25.17 11.26 6.36
N ALA A 500 25.61 11.02 7.60
CA ALA A 500 24.76 10.39 8.61
C ALA A 500 23.61 11.31 9.07
N GLU A 501 23.83 12.63 9.18
CA GLU A 501 22.79 13.62 9.45
C GLU A 501 21.72 13.64 8.34
N LYS A 502 22.15 13.55 7.07
CA LYS A 502 21.21 13.46 5.94
C LYS A 502 20.34 12.20 6.02
N VAL A 503 20.88 11.05 6.43
CA VAL A 503 20.08 9.85 6.72
C VAL A 503 19.09 10.12 7.84
N ASN A 504 19.54 10.71 8.96
CA ASN A 504 18.68 11.03 10.10
C ASN A 504 17.49 11.91 9.70
N SER A 505 17.71 12.93 8.86
CA SER A 505 16.66 13.84 8.41
C SER A 505 15.52 13.12 7.67
N LEU A 506 15.83 12.07 6.92
CA LEU A 506 14.83 11.26 6.21
C LEU A 506 14.04 10.35 7.14
N LEU A 507 14.58 10.01 8.30
CA LEU A 507 13.91 9.14 9.27
C LEU A 507 12.91 9.92 10.14
N VAL A 508 13.16 11.21 10.35
CA VAL A 508 12.31 12.10 11.16
C VAL A 508 11.14 12.69 10.36
N GLU A 509 11.31 12.92 9.05
CA GLU A 509 10.24 13.31 8.10
C GLU A 509 9.25 12.17 7.84
#